data_AF-A0A7V8BIN9-F1
#
_entry.id   AF-A0A7V8BIN9-F1
#
_cell.length_a   1.000
_cell.length_b   1.000
_cell.length_c   1.000
_cell.angle_alpha   90.00
_cell.angle_beta   90.00
_cell.angle_gamma   90.00
#
_symmetry.space_group_name_H-M   'P 1'
#
loop_
_entity.id
_entity.type
_entity.pdbx_description
1 polymer ?
#
loop_
_entity_poly.entity_id
_entity_poly.type
_entity_poly.pdbx_seq_one_letter_code
_entity_poly.pdbx_strand_id
1 'polypeptide(L)'
;AWESRDIELIELSHPTLEACEVHSMGMEFLAQPYYGEFFSEKDADAFRKKHLAESILLLPYIATVDEFQHRVYSGEAKGEAGRARAWEELENKYMPGIDFGDLQDWKRSRWIRQLHIFQVPFYYIDYAIAQVGAWQLWTQSLRDKEAALDNYLNLCKLGGTLPLKEFFAAGKLLLPFQKGVLKGLMAEIERIEPLF
;
A
#
# COMPACT_ATOMS: atom_id res chain seq x y z
N ALA A 1 -2.32 2.39 -19.72
CA ALA A 1 -1.16 3.23 -19.40
C ALA A 1 -1.11 4.37 -20.42
N TRP A 2 -1.34 5.64 -20.03
CA TRP A 2 -1.34 6.76 -20.98
C TRP A 2 0.07 7.29 -21.22
N GLU A 3 0.79 7.63 -20.16
CA GLU A 3 2.14 8.23 -20.23
C GLU A 3 3.20 7.27 -20.79
N SER A 4 3.02 5.96 -20.64
CA SER A 4 3.95 4.92 -21.13
C SER A 4 3.50 4.25 -22.43
N ARG A 5 2.48 4.78 -23.12
CA ARG A 5 1.91 4.15 -24.34
C ARG A 5 2.86 4.14 -25.54
N ASP A 6 3.84 5.06 -25.55
CA ASP A 6 4.80 5.21 -26.64
C ASP A 6 6.02 4.28 -26.48
N ILE A 7 6.06 3.47 -25.42
CA ILE A 7 7.06 2.41 -25.24
C ILE A 7 6.75 1.28 -26.22
N GLU A 8 7.67 1.03 -27.17
CA GLU A 8 7.48 0.07 -28.25
C GLU A 8 7.28 -1.38 -27.75
N LEU A 9 8.02 -1.78 -26.71
CA LEU A 9 7.92 -3.12 -26.15
C LEU A 9 6.76 -3.20 -25.15
N ILE A 10 5.71 -3.95 -25.51
CA ILE A 10 4.45 -3.99 -24.75
C ILE A 10 4.62 -4.48 -23.31
N GLU A 11 5.56 -5.39 -23.06
CA GLU A 11 5.89 -5.90 -21.72
C GLU A 11 6.45 -4.81 -20.81
N LEU A 12 6.98 -3.71 -21.38
CA LEU A 12 7.49 -2.56 -20.64
C LEU A 12 6.47 -1.42 -20.55
N SER A 13 5.24 -1.60 -21.04
CA SER A 13 4.18 -0.59 -20.88
C SER A 13 3.74 -0.43 -19.42
N HIS A 14 3.94 -1.47 -18.61
CA HIS A 14 3.64 -1.53 -17.19
C HIS A 14 4.85 -2.10 -16.41
N PRO A 15 5.19 -1.57 -15.23
CA PRO A 15 6.20 -2.15 -14.37
C PRO A 15 5.67 -3.37 -13.59
N THR A 16 6.51 -3.92 -12.73
CA THR A 16 6.10 -4.90 -11.72
C THR A 16 5.00 -4.35 -10.81
N LEU A 17 4.25 -5.23 -10.16
CA LEU A 17 2.99 -4.88 -9.50
C LEU A 17 3.19 -3.89 -8.33
N GLU A 18 4.27 -4.03 -7.56
CA GLU A 18 4.64 -3.12 -6.49
C GLU A 18 4.98 -1.71 -6.99
N ALA A 19 5.53 -1.59 -8.19
CA ALA A 19 5.73 -0.30 -8.84
C ALA A 19 4.41 0.22 -9.43
N CYS A 20 3.58 -0.63 -10.04
CA CYS A 20 2.24 -0.27 -10.51
C CYS A 20 1.43 0.39 -9.38
N GLU A 21 1.47 -0.19 -8.17
CA GLU A 21 0.73 0.33 -7.03
C GLU A 21 1.25 1.68 -6.50
N VAL A 22 2.52 2.04 -6.74
CA VAL A 22 3.00 3.42 -6.43
C VAL A 22 2.24 4.45 -7.26
N HIS A 23 1.87 4.13 -8.50
CA HIS A 23 1.14 5.04 -9.37
C HIS A 23 -0.31 5.26 -8.90
N SER A 24 -1.01 4.17 -8.55
CA SER A 24 -2.40 4.21 -8.07
C SER A 24 -2.48 4.88 -6.70
N MET A 25 -1.78 4.34 -5.71
CA MET A 25 -1.83 4.82 -4.33
C MET A 25 -1.23 6.23 -4.20
N GLY A 26 -0.19 6.54 -4.98
CA GLY A 26 0.36 7.89 -5.06
C GLY A 26 -0.66 8.91 -5.57
N MET A 27 -1.45 8.55 -6.59
CA MET A 27 -2.50 9.43 -7.12
C MET A 27 -3.57 9.73 -6.07
N GLU A 28 -3.95 8.77 -5.22
CA GLU A 28 -4.92 9.00 -4.14
C GLU A 28 -4.48 10.16 -3.24
N PHE A 29 -3.20 10.20 -2.86
CA PHE A 29 -2.65 11.29 -2.05
C PHE A 29 -2.46 12.60 -2.82
N LEU A 30 -1.99 12.54 -4.07
CA LEU A 30 -1.82 13.74 -4.89
C LEU A 30 -3.15 14.43 -5.22
N ALA A 31 -4.26 13.68 -5.20
CA ALA A 31 -5.61 14.20 -5.39
C ALA A 31 -6.20 14.90 -4.14
N GLN A 32 -5.62 14.75 -2.94
CA GLN A 32 -6.17 15.30 -1.68
C GLN A 32 -6.50 16.81 -1.71
N PRO A 33 -5.71 17.68 -2.37
CA PRO A 33 -6.05 19.10 -2.48
C PRO A 33 -7.37 19.36 -3.21
N TYR A 34 -7.83 18.41 -4.03
CA TYR A 34 -9.04 18.54 -4.87
C TYR A 34 -10.27 17.85 -4.27
N TYR A 35 -10.19 17.30 -3.06
CA TYR A 35 -11.35 16.64 -2.43
C TYR A 35 -12.53 17.57 -2.17
N GLY A 36 -12.31 18.89 -2.07
CA GLY A 36 -13.38 19.89 -1.97
C GLY A 36 -14.28 19.97 -3.22
N GLU A 37 -13.87 19.38 -4.35
CA GLU A 37 -14.72 19.26 -5.54
C GLU A 37 -15.77 18.14 -5.41
N PHE A 38 -15.57 17.19 -4.49
CA PHE A 38 -16.44 16.04 -4.28
C PHE A 38 -17.21 16.10 -2.96
N PHE A 39 -16.66 16.79 -1.98
CA PHE A 39 -17.16 16.87 -0.62
C PHE A 39 -17.27 18.32 -0.16
N SER A 40 -18.10 18.58 0.87
CA SER A 40 -17.98 19.85 1.59
C SER A 40 -16.56 19.96 2.20
N GLU A 41 -16.03 21.16 2.44
CA GLU A 41 -14.66 21.28 2.97
C GLU A 41 -14.48 20.52 4.30
N LYS A 42 -15.52 20.54 5.15
CA LYS A 42 -15.55 19.76 6.40
C LYS A 42 -15.43 18.25 6.15
N ASP A 43 -16.17 17.73 5.17
CA ASP A 43 -16.15 16.31 4.85
C ASP A 43 -14.87 15.92 4.11
N ALA A 44 -14.31 16.83 3.30
CA ALA A 44 -13.00 16.66 2.65
C ALA A 44 -11.88 16.52 3.69
N ASP A 45 -11.87 17.37 4.72
CA ASP A 45 -10.91 17.27 5.83
C ASP A 45 -11.08 15.95 6.61
N ALA A 46 -12.31 15.56 6.93
CA ALA A 46 -12.58 14.28 7.58
C ALA A 46 -12.11 13.10 6.71
N PHE A 47 -12.31 13.18 5.40
CA PHE A 47 -11.89 12.14 4.46
C PHE A 47 -10.37 12.06 4.32
N ARG A 48 -9.64 13.18 4.25
CA ARG A 48 -8.15 13.20 4.24
C ARG A 48 -7.58 12.46 5.46
N LYS A 49 -8.08 12.77 6.65
CA LYS A 49 -7.64 12.12 7.91
C LYS A 49 -7.98 10.65 7.94
N LYS A 50 -9.20 10.30 7.55
CA LYS A 50 -9.66 8.90 7.48
C LYS A 50 -8.79 8.11 6.50
N HIS A 51 -8.57 8.63 5.29
CA HIS A 51 -7.75 7.98 4.25
C HIS A 51 -6.31 7.75 4.73
N LEU A 52 -5.68 8.75 5.36
CA LEU A 52 -4.34 8.59 5.94
C LEU A 52 -4.33 7.53 7.04
N ALA A 53 -5.28 7.56 7.97
CA ALA A 53 -5.38 6.57 9.05
C ALA A 53 -5.59 5.14 8.51
N GLU A 54 -6.51 4.97 7.56
CA GLU A 54 -6.78 3.68 6.91
C GLU A 54 -5.55 3.16 6.16
N SER A 55 -4.80 4.04 5.48
CA SER A 55 -3.55 3.68 4.78
C SER A 55 -2.48 3.13 5.74
N ILE A 56 -2.42 3.66 6.97
CA ILE A 56 -1.49 3.20 8.01
C ILE A 56 -1.95 1.87 8.60
N LEU A 57 -3.24 1.77 8.93
CA LEU A 57 -3.87 0.55 9.46
C LEU A 57 -3.92 -0.59 8.45
N LEU A 58 -3.71 -0.30 7.16
CA LEU A 58 -3.59 -1.30 6.11
C LEU A 58 -2.27 -2.09 6.22
N LEU A 59 -1.16 -1.50 6.67
CA LEU A 59 0.14 -2.18 6.71
C LEU A 59 0.15 -3.46 7.57
N PRO A 60 -0.40 -3.48 8.80
CA PRO A 60 -0.45 -4.71 9.58
C PRO A 60 -1.38 -5.77 8.97
N TYR A 61 -2.46 -5.35 8.30
CA TYR A 61 -3.31 -6.28 7.55
C TYR A 61 -2.56 -6.89 6.35
N ILE A 62 -1.77 -6.09 5.63
CA ILE A 62 -0.91 -6.60 4.56
C ILE A 62 0.07 -7.64 5.09
N ALA A 63 0.75 -7.37 6.21
CA ALA A 63 1.67 -8.31 6.84
C ALA A 63 0.97 -9.62 7.27
N THR A 64 -0.29 -9.52 7.72
CA THR A 64 -1.13 -10.69 8.04
C THR A 64 -1.35 -11.57 6.80
N VAL A 65 -1.76 -10.96 5.68
CA VAL A 65 -2.03 -11.67 4.43
C VAL A 65 -0.76 -12.29 3.83
N ASP A 66 0.34 -11.55 3.81
CA ASP A 66 1.60 -12.03 3.24
C ASP A 66 2.20 -13.20 4.04
N GLU A 67 2.33 -13.04 5.37
CA GLU A 67 2.83 -14.13 6.23
C GLU A 67 1.90 -15.36 6.19
N PHE A 68 0.59 -15.15 6.07
CA PHE A 68 -0.36 -16.24 5.89
C PHE A 68 -0.07 -17.05 4.62
N GLN A 69 0.15 -16.38 3.49
CA GLN A 69 0.50 -17.06 2.25
C GLN A 69 1.82 -17.83 2.40
N HIS A 70 2.85 -17.24 3.01
CA HIS A 70 4.09 -17.94 3.30
C HIS A 70 3.85 -19.24 4.11
N ARG A 71 3.03 -19.21 5.17
CA ARG A 71 2.69 -20.41 5.95
C ARG A 71 1.89 -21.45 5.16
N VAL A 72 1.02 -21.03 4.24
CA VAL A 72 0.28 -21.95 3.37
C VAL A 72 1.23 -22.66 2.40
N TYR A 73 2.09 -21.91 1.72
CA TYR A 73 3.01 -22.45 0.72
C TYR A 73 4.21 -23.18 1.32
N SER A 74 4.63 -22.87 2.56
CA SER A 74 5.64 -23.66 3.30
C SER A 74 5.09 -24.98 3.83
N GLY A 75 3.75 -25.14 3.87
CA GLY A 75 3.08 -26.32 4.39
C GLY A 75 2.90 -26.31 5.92
N GLU A 76 3.11 -25.19 6.59
CA GLU A 76 2.78 -25.00 8.02
C GLU A 76 1.27 -24.91 8.24
N ALA A 77 0.54 -24.27 7.32
CA ALA A 77 -0.91 -24.09 7.35
C ALA A 77 -1.64 -25.13 6.46
N LYS A 78 -1.45 -26.42 6.75
CA LYS A 78 -2.06 -27.52 5.98
C LYS A 78 -3.55 -27.74 6.30
N GLY A 79 -4.33 -27.89 5.24
CA GLY A 79 -5.78 -28.14 5.33
C GLY A 79 -6.57 -26.97 5.90
N GLU A 80 -7.89 -27.11 5.94
CA GLU A 80 -8.81 -26.06 6.42
C GLU A 80 -8.50 -25.64 7.86
N ALA A 81 -8.40 -26.60 8.78
CA ALA A 81 -8.13 -26.31 10.18
C ALA A 81 -6.74 -25.68 10.41
N GLY A 82 -5.73 -26.06 9.62
CA GLY A 82 -4.40 -25.44 9.69
C GLY A 82 -4.42 -23.99 9.23
N ARG A 83 -5.13 -23.69 8.14
CA ARG A 83 -5.31 -22.33 7.63
C ARG A 83 -6.07 -21.45 8.61
N ALA A 84 -7.17 -21.95 9.17
CA ALA A 84 -7.96 -21.22 10.18
C ALA A 84 -7.12 -20.83 11.40
N ARG A 85 -6.32 -21.76 11.95
CA ARG A 85 -5.41 -21.47 13.07
C ARG A 85 -4.33 -20.47 12.71
N ALA A 86 -3.65 -20.68 11.58
CA ALA A 86 -2.59 -19.79 11.13
C ALA A 86 -3.11 -18.35 10.92
N TRP A 87 -4.29 -18.20 10.32
CA TRP A 87 -4.91 -16.89 10.14
C TRP A 87 -5.25 -16.21 11.48
N GLU A 88 -5.88 -16.93 12.41
CA GLU A 88 -6.22 -16.40 13.74
C GLU A 88 -4.98 -15.97 14.53
N GLU A 89 -3.90 -16.75 14.50
CA GLU A 89 -2.61 -16.40 15.11
C GLU A 89 -2.04 -15.10 14.52
N LEU A 90 -2.07 -14.95 13.20
CA LEU A 90 -1.55 -13.77 12.51
C LEU A 90 -2.40 -12.54 12.76
N GLU A 91 -3.73 -12.67 12.77
CA GLU A 91 -4.62 -11.55 13.08
C GLU A 91 -4.44 -11.10 14.54
N ASN A 92 -4.23 -12.01 15.49
CA ASN A 92 -3.89 -11.65 16.86
C ASN A 92 -2.53 -10.94 16.98
N LYS A 93 -1.56 -11.32 16.14
CA LYS A 93 -0.21 -10.73 16.13
C LYS A 93 -0.20 -9.31 15.55
N TYR A 94 -0.83 -9.11 14.40
CA TYR A 94 -0.72 -7.87 13.62
C TYR A 94 -1.91 -6.93 13.77
N MET A 95 -3.09 -7.44 14.09
CA MET A 95 -4.32 -6.67 14.28
C MET A 95 -4.86 -6.83 15.72
N PRO A 96 -4.05 -6.57 16.76
CA PRO A 96 -4.49 -6.74 18.14
C PRO A 96 -5.62 -5.75 18.48
N GLY A 97 -6.49 -6.16 19.42
CA GLY A 97 -7.52 -5.28 19.98
C GLY A 97 -8.83 -5.22 19.19
N ILE A 98 -8.97 -5.92 18.06
CA ILE A 98 -10.26 -6.08 17.39
C ILE A 98 -11.12 -7.09 18.18
N ASP A 99 -12.24 -6.62 18.70
CA ASP A 99 -13.26 -7.47 19.31
C ASP A 99 -14.22 -8.01 18.23
N PHE A 100 -14.21 -9.32 18.04
CA PHE A 100 -15.09 -10.01 17.10
C PHE A 100 -16.39 -10.47 17.77
N GLY A 101 -16.52 -10.31 19.09
CA GLY A 101 -17.62 -10.86 19.87
C GLY A 101 -17.83 -12.35 19.58
N ASP A 102 -19.05 -12.66 19.22
CA ASP A 102 -19.58 -13.97 18.85
C ASP A 102 -19.25 -14.41 17.40
N LEU A 103 -18.52 -13.59 16.63
CA LEU A 103 -18.14 -13.87 15.23
C LEU A 103 -16.74 -14.51 15.09
N GLN A 104 -16.34 -15.38 16.01
CA GLN A 104 -15.01 -16.02 15.98
C GLN A 104 -14.79 -16.91 14.75
N ASP A 105 -15.84 -17.53 14.21
CA ASP A 105 -15.74 -18.30 12.96
C ASP A 105 -15.46 -17.39 11.75
N TRP A 106 -16.04 -16.18 11.75
CA TRP A 106 -15.72 -15.19 10.72
C TRP A 106 -14.29 -14.71 10.84
N LYS A 107 -13.80 -14.45 12.06
CA LYS A 107 -12.40 -14.12 12.34
C LYS A 107 -11.45 -15.11 11.66
N ARG A 108 -11.64 -16.40 11.90
CA ARG A 108 -10.82 -17.52 11.36
C ARG A 108 -10.90 -17.71 9.85
N SER A 109 -11.99 -17.24 9.22
CA SER A 109 -12.26 -17.39 7.78
C SER A 109 -12.17 -16.09 6.99
N ARG A 110 -11.85 -14.95 7.65
CA ARG A 110 -11.87 -13.61 7.05
C ARG A 110 -10.98 -13.49 5.82
N TRP A 111 -9.88 -14.23 5.75
CA TRP A 111 -8.99 -14.27 4.59
C TRP A 111 -9.66 -14.77 3.31
N ILE A 112 -10.74 -15.56 3.40
CA ILE A 112 -11.46 -16.08 2.23
C ILE A 112 -12.05 -14.95 1.38
N ARG A 113 -12.39 -13.81 2.01
CA ARG A 113 -12.90 -12.63 1.29
C ARG A 113 -11.79 -11.89 0.51
N GLN A 114 -10.52 -12.20 0.77
CA GLN A 114 -9.38 -11.54 0.14
C GLN A 114 -9.06 -12.22 -1.18
N LEU A 115 -9.66 -11.71 -2.27
CA LEU A 115 -9.58 -12.29 -3.60
C LEU A 115 -8.14 -12.52 -4.11
N HIS A 116 -7.22 -11.59 -3.78
CA HIS A 116 -5.81 -11.68 -4.19
C HIS A 116 -5.12 -12.98 -3.76
N ILE A 117 -5.48 -13.55 -2.60
CA ILE A 117 -4.92 -14.83 -2.13
C ILE A 117 -5.20 -15.96 -3.12
N PHE A 118 -6.32 -15.91 -3.82
CA PHE A 118 -6.75 -16.94 -4.76
C PHE A 118 -6.32 -16.66 -6.20
N GLN A 119 -6.26 -15.39 -6.59
CA GLN A 119 -6.02 -14.99 -7.98
C GLN A 119 -4.54 -14.73 -8.29
N VAL A 120 -3.83 -14.06 -7.39
CA VAL A 120 -2.45 -13.62 -7.61
C VAL A 120 -1.66 -13.80 -6.31
N PRO A 121 -1.21 -15.03 -6.02
CA PRO A 121 -0.50 -15.32 -4.77
C PRO A 121 0.71 -14.41 -4.59
N PHE A 122 0.97 -14.02 -3.34
CA PHE A 122 2.05 -13.12 -2.89
C PHE A 122 1.98 -11.66 -3.37
N TYR A 123 1.01 -11.27 -4.20
CA TYR A 123 0.85 -9.87 -4.63
C TYR A 123 0.48 -8.90 -3.49
N TYR A 124 0.00 -9.39 -2.34
CA TYR A 124 -0.53 -8.45 -1.34
C TYR A 124 0.56 -7.63 -0.64
N ILE A 125 1.82 -8.10 -0.61
CA ILE A 125 2.95 -7.36 -0.04
C ILE A 125 3.33 -6.14 -0.88
N ASP A 126 3.05 -6.17 -2.18
CA ASP A 126 3.28 -5.10 -3.14
C ASP A 126 2.60 -3.80 -2.71
N TYR A 127 1.41 -3.90 -2.11
CA TYR A 127 0.70 -2.74 -1.54
C TYR A 127 1.50 -2.08 -0.40
N ALA A 128 2.24 -2.81 0.43
CA ALA A 128 3.02 -2.21 1.51
C ALA A 128 4.25 -1.47 0.96
N ILE A 129 4.89 -2.04 -0.07
CA ILE A 129 6.00 -1.41 -0.78
C ILE A 129 5.52 -0.11 -1.43
N ALA A 130 4.39 -0.19 -2.13
CA ALA A 130 3.78 0.93 -2.81
C ALA A 130 3.29 2.02 -1.87
N GLN A 131 2.65 1.65 -0.75
CA GLN A 131 2.14 2.60 0.25
C GLN A 131 3.26 3.51 0.80
N VAL A 132 4.45 2.94 1.03
CA VAL A 132 5.63 3.71 1.46
C VAL A 132 6.12 4.64 0.35
N GLY A 133 6.02 4.26 -0.92
CA GLY A 133 6.26 5.16 -2.05
C GLY A 133 5.22 6.29 -2.14
N ALA A 134 3.94 5.96 -1.97
CA ALA A 134 2.82 6.90 -2.00
C ALA A 134 2.91 7.96 -0.89
N TRP A 135 3.24 7.57 0.34
CA TRP A 135 3.48 8.52 1.43
C TRP A 135 4.68 9.42 1.17
N GLN A 136 5.73 8.92 0.50
CA GLN A 136 6.86 9.77 0.11
C GLN A 136 6.43 10.80 -0.95
N LEU A 137 5.66 10.41 -1.97
CA LEU A 137 5.08 11.35 -2.93
C LEU A 137 4.17 12.38 -2.25
N TRP A 138 3.37 11.96 -1.28
CA TRP A 138 2.54 12.85 -0.46
C TRP A 138 3.39 13.85 0.32
N THR A 139 4.39 13.40 1.07
CA THR A 139 5.28 14.33 1.81
C THR A 139 6.09 15.23 0.89
N GLN A 140 6.44 14.78 -0.33
CA GLN A 140 7.02 15.66 -1.35
C GLN A 140 6.01 16.74 -1.76
N SER A 141 4.74 16.39 -2.02
CA SER A 141 3.72 17.34 -2.49
C SER A 141 3.34 18.38 -1.44
N LEU A 142 3.46 18.05 -0.15
CA LEU A 142 3.28 19.01 0.94
C LEU A 142 4.40 20.06 1.01
N ARG A 143 5.60 19.73 0.50
CA ARG A 143 6.76 20.65 0.45
C ARG A 143 6.75 21.47 -0.84
N ASP A 144 6.52 20.79 -1.97
CA ASP A 144 6.50 21.37 -3.30
C ASP A 144 5.59 20.54 -4.21
N LYS A 145 4.41 21.08 -4.52
CA LYS A 145 3.38 20.40 -5.30
C LYS A 145 3.79 20.16 -6.75
N GLU A 146 4.44 21.15 -7.37
CA GLU A 146 4.85 21.07 -8.77
C GLU A 146 5.97 20.03 -8.92
N ALA A 147 7.00 20.12 -8.07
CA ALA A 147 8.10 19.16 -8.11
C ALA A 147 7.64 17.72 -7.80
N ALA A 148 6.68 17.53 -6.90
CA ALA A 148 6.12 16.21 -6.61
C ALA A 148 5.32 15.64 -7.79
N LEU A 149 4.52 16.47 -8.46
CA LEU A 149 3.79 16.08 -9.66
C LEU A 149 4.74 15.74 -10.81
N ASP A 150 5.81 16.51 -11.00
CA ASP A 150 6.86 16.22 -11.98
C ASP A 150 7.54 14.88 -11.70
N ASN A 151 7.90 14.61 -10.43
CA ASN A 151 8.47 13.32 -10.05
C ASN A 151 7.48 12.17 -10.31
N TYR A 152 6.19 12.35 -10.01
CA TYR A 152 5.13 11.36 -10.28
C TYR A 152 4.94 11.11 -11.78
N LEU A 153 4.85 12.16 -12.60
CA LEU A 153 4.71 12.04 -14.05
C LEU A 153 5.94 11.38 -14.68
N ASN A 154 7.14 11.64 -14.14
CA ASN A 154 8.34 10.93 -14.54
C ASN A 154 8.19 9.42 -14.30
N LEU A 155 7.71 9.00 -13.11
CA LEU A 155 7.44 7.58 -12.83
C LEU A 155 6.45 6.97 -13.85
N CYS A 156 5.34 7.65 -14.13
CA CYS A 156 4.33 7.19 -15.08
C CYS A 156 4.89 6.97 -16.51
N LYS A 157 5.83 7.82 -16.94
CA LYS A 157 6.46 7.75 -18.28
C LYS A 157 7.45 6.59 -18.41
N LEU A 158 8.07 6.16 -17.30
CA LEU A 158 9.04 5.06 -17.32
C LEU A 158 8.39 3.72 -17.70
N GLY A 159 7.10 3.53 -17.43
CA GLY A 159 6.47 2.22 -17.55
C GLY A 159 7.26 1.17 -16.76
N GLY A 160 7.51 0.02 -17.38
CA GLY A 160 8.32 -1.08 -16.86
C GLY A 160 9.80 -1.07 -17.26
N THR A 161 10.33 0.05 -17.76
CA THR A 161 11.71 0.11 -18.31
C THR A 161 12.81 0.02 -17.25
N LEU A 162 12.49 0.23 -15.96
CA LEU A 162 13.45 0.20 -14.87
C LEU A 162 13.07 -0.83 -13.79
N PRO A 163 14.05 -1.49 -13.16
CA PRO A 163 13.81 -2.30 -11.97
C PRO A 163 13.41 -1.42 -10.78
N LEU A 164 12.74 -2.02 -9.79
CA LEU A 164 12.15 -1.32 -8.65
C LEU A 164 13.07 -0.30 -7.95
N LYS A 165 14.34 -0.65 -7.73
CA LYS A 165 15.32 0.24 -7.12
C LYS A 165 15.52 1.53 -7.90
N GLU A 166 15.64 1.40 -9.22
CA GLU A 166 15.87 2.52 -10.13
C GLU A 166 14.59 3.31 -10.36
N PHE A 167 13.44 2.64 -10.41
CA PHE A 167 12.12 3.26 -10.39
C PHE A 167 11.94 4.19 -9.18
N PHE A 168 12.20 3.70 -7.95
CA PHE A 168 12.12 4.53 -6.74
C PHE A 168 13.08 5.73 -6.80
N ALA A 169 14.32 5.51 -7.22
CA ALA A 169 15.30 6.59 -7.36
C ALA A 169 14.86 7.66 -8.37
N ALA A 170 14.24 7.27 -9.48
CA ALA A 170 13.74 8.18 -10.51
C ALA A 170 12.58 9.07 -10.02
N GLY A 171 11.81 8.62 -9.03
CA GLY A 171 10.79 9.41 -8.33
C GLY A 171 11.32 10.20 -7.12
N LYS A 172 12.64 10.18 -6.90
CA LYS A 172 13.29 10.72 -5.68
C LYS A 172 12.72 10.08 -4.40
N LEU A 173 12.37 8.80 -4.47
CA LEU A 173 11.85 7.99 -3.38
C LEU A 173 12.95 7.09 -2.84
N LEU A 174 12.92 6.85 -1.54
CA LEU A 174 13.75 5.87 -0.85
C LEU A 174 13.06 4.51 -0.86
N LEU A 175 13.84 3.45 -1.04
CA LEU A 175 13.32 2.09 -1.03
C LEU A 175 12.72 1.75 0.34
N PRO A 176 11.52 1.12 0.40
CA PRO A 176 10.85 0.82 1.66
C PRO A 176 11.65 -0.09 2.60
N PHE A 177 12.49 -0.96 2.03
CA PHE A 177 13.31 -1.94 2.75
C PHE A 177 14.62 -1.36 3.28
N GLN A 178 14.97 -0.12 2.93
CA GLN A 178 16.16 0.52 3.48
C GLN A 178 15.95 0.81 4.97
N LYS A 179 16.95 0.46 5.77
CA LYS A 179 16.90 0.59 7.23
C LYS A 179 16.55 2.02 7.62
N GLY A 180 15.46 2.17 8.38
CA GLY A 180 15.02 3.45 8.92
C GLY A 180 14.07 4.26 8.04
N VAL A 181 13.85 3.89 6.77
CA VAL A 181 12.93 4.62 5.87
C VAL A 181 11.51 4.63 6.44
N LEU A 182 10.93 3.45 6.70
CA LEU A 182 9.58 3.36 7.25
C LEU A 182 9.45 4.10 8.59
N LYS A 183 10.42 3.93 9.50
CA LYS A 183 10.40 4.59 10.82
C LYS A 183 10.46 6.12 10.69
N GLY A 184 11.35 6.64 9.85
CA GLY A 184 11.50 8.07 9.63
C GLY A 184 10.27 8.67 8.96
N LEU A 185 9.72 7.97 7.98
CA LEU A 185 8.50 8.39 7.30
C LEU A 185 7.31 8.43 8.25
N MET A 186 7.10 7.39 9.08
CA MET A 186 6.03 7.40 10.07
C MET A 186 6.14 8.56 11.07
N ALA A 187 7.35 8.87 11.55
CA ALA A 187 7.58 10.02 12.43
C ALA A 187 7.29 11.36 11.73
N GLU A 188 7.56 11.45 10.43
CA GLU A 188 7.20 12.64 9.64
C GLU A 188 5.68 12.76 9.46
N ILE A 189 4.99 11.65 9.13
CA ILE A 189 3.53 11.62 8.99
C ILE A 189 2.85 12.05 10.29
N GLU A 190 3.27 11.49 11.42
CA GLU A 190 2.75 11.83 12.75
C GLU A 190 2.93 13.33 13.09
N ARG A 191 4.03 13.94 12.66
CA ARG A 191 4.27 15.38 12.83
C ARG A 191 3.36 16.23 11.93
N ILE A 192 3.05 15.76 10.72
CA ILE A 192 2.24 16.48 9.73
C ILE A 192 0.76 16.44 10.14
N GLU A 193 0.26 15.25 10.42
CA GLU A 193 -1.13 15.02 10.81
C GLU A 193 -1.14 14.06 12.01
N PRO A 194 -1.21 14.59 13.25
CA PRO A 194 -1.36 13.78 14.44
C PRO A 194 -2.73 13.10 14.43
N LEU A 195 -2.75 11.78 14.21
CA LEU A 195 -3.98 11.00 14.12
C LEU A 195 -4.47 10.47 15.48
N PHE A 196 -3.64 10.56 16.53
CA PHE A 196 -3.91 10.09 17.88
C PHE A 196 -3.30 11.02 18.94
#